data_AF-A0A2R6D0F7-F1
#
_entry.id   AF-A0A2R6D0F7-F1
#
_cell.length_a   1.000
_cell.length_b   1.000
_cell.length_c   1.000
_cell.angle_alpha   90.00
_cell.angle_beta   90.00
_cell.angle_gamma   90.00
#
_symmetry.space_group_name_H-M   'P 1'
#
loop_
_entity.id
_entity.type
_entity.pdbx_description
1 polymer ?
#
loop_
_entity_poly.entity_id
_entity_poly.type
_entity_poly.pdbx_seq_one_letter_code
_entity_poly.pdbx_strand_id
1 'polypeptide(L)' 'MATIEYESAQPDREVECEELPDEALEYTKDQWKIDRGDGVYTYIPRERVYSVTKSEQTASHTF' A
#
# COMPACT_ATOMS: atom_id res chain seq x y z
N MET A 1 -6.34 11.28 2.15
CA MET A 1 -5.20 10.74 1.39
C MET A 1 -4.47 9.66 2.18
N ALA A 2 -4.10 8.59 1.51
CA ALA A 2 -3.23 7.53 1.99
C ALA A 2 -1.93 7.50 1.19
N THR A 3 -0.84 7.09 1.84
CA THR A 3 0.46 6.89 1.23
C THR A 3 0.93 5.48 1.55
N ILE A 4 1.41 4.75 0.55
CA ILE A 4 1.97 3.41 0.72
C ILE A 4 3.37 3.35 0.11
N GLU A 5 4.32 2.80 0.85
CA GLU A 5 5.69 2.56 0.41
C GLU A 5 5.95 1.05 0.35
N TYR A 6 6.34 0.54 -0.81
CA TYR A 6 6.52 -0.90 -1.02
C TYR A 6 7.64 -1.24 -2.01
N GLU A 7 8.24 -2.42 -1.86
CA GLU A 7 9.23 -2.96 -2.79
C GLU A 7 8.52 -3.35 -4.10
N SER A 8 8.97 -2.82 -5.24
CA SER A 8 8.40 -3.17 -6.54
C SER A 8 8.59 -4.65 -6.88
N ALA A 9 7.75 -5.17 -7.77
CA ALA A 9 7.86 -6.56 -8.24
C ALA A 9 8.95 -6.71 -9.32
N GLN A 10 9.53 -5.58 -9.76
CA GLN A 10 10.54 -5.54 -10.80
C GLN A 10 11.91 -6.02 -10.26
N PRO A 11 12.74 -6.62 -11.12
CA PRO A 11 14.04 -7.17 -10.72
C PRO A 11 15.02 -6.11 -10.19
N ASP A 12 14.89 -4.86 -10.65
CA ASP A 12 15.50 -3.69 -10.03
C ASP A 12 14.62 -3.27 -8.86
N ARG A 13 14.85 -3.85 -7.67
CA ARG A 13 14.08 -3.63 -6.43
C ARG A 13 14.08 -2.17 -5.98
N GLU A 14 13.30 -1.35 -6.68
CA GLU A 14 13.04 0.03 -6.33
C GLU A 14 11.88 0.09 -5.33
N VAL A 15 11.98 1.01 -4.37
CA VAL A 15 10.90 1.32 -3.45
C VAL A 15 9.95 2.26 -4.16
N GLU A 16 8.71 1.81 -4.38
CA GLU A 16 7.63 2.63 -4.92
C GLU A 16 6.89 3.30 -3.77
N CYS A 17 6.62 4.61 -3.92
CA CYS A 17 5.82 5.39 -3.00
C CYS A 17 4.63 5.95 -3.77
N GLU A 18 3.42 5.63 -3.30
CA GLU A 18 2.20 6.01 -3.98
C GLU A 18 1.26 6.73 -3.04
N GLU A 19 0.75 7.89 -3.51
CA GLU A 19 -0.30 8.64 -2.85
C GLU A 19 -1.64 8.35 -3.53
N LEU A 20 -2.61 7.89 -2.74
CA LEU A 20 -3.89 7.37 -3.19
C LEU A 20 -5.02 7.90 -2.29
N PRO A 21 -6.28 7.91 -2.76
CA PRO A 21 -7.43 8.10 -1.86
C PRO A 21 -7.46 7.02 -0.77
N ASP A 22 -7.91 7.36 0.46
CA ASP A 22 -7.99 6.36 1.54
C ASP A 22 -8.93 5.19 1.21
N GLU A 23 -9.98 5.46 0.43
CA GLU A 23 -10.94 4.46 -0.08
C GLU A 23 -10.32 3.52 -1.13
N ALA A 24 -9.28 3.98 -1.83
CA ALA A 24 -8.61 3.21 -2.86
C ALA A 24 -7.56 2.25 -2.26
N LEU A 25 -7.18 2.42 -0.99
CA LEU A 25 -6.21 1.56 -0.32
C LEU A 25 -6.90 0.72 0.75
N GLU A 26 -6.95 -0.59 0.59
CA GLU A 26 -7.58 -1.51 1.54
C GLU A 26 -6.61 -2.60 1.99
N TYR A 27 -6.58 -2.93 3.28
CA TYR A 27 -5.81 -4.09 3.76
C TYR A 27 -6.72 -5.30 3.90
N THR A 28 -6.39 -6.39 3.22
CA THR A 28 -7.18 -7.63 3.24
C THR A 28 -6.25 -8.84 3.11
N LYS A 29 -6.51 -9.90 3.88
CA LYS A 29 -5.78 -11.19 3.76
C LYS A 29 -4.25 -11.04 3.68
N ASP A 30 -3.67 -10.25 4.59
CA ASP A 30 -2.21 -10.01 4.66
C ASP A 30 -1.57 -9.35 3.43
N GLN A 31 -2.37 -8.60 2.67
CA GLN A 31 -1.92 -7.81 1.55
C GLN A 31 -2.69 -6.49 1.46
N TRP A 32 -2.05 -5.49 0.89
CA TRP A 32 -2.65 -4.23 0.52
C TRP A 32 -3.24 -4.34 -0.89
N LYS A 33 -4.52 -4.03 -1.02
CA LYS A 33 -5.23 -3.88 -2.30
C LYS A 33 -5.29 -2.38 -2.62
N ILE A 34 -4.80 -2.03 -3.79
CA ILE A 34 -4.92 -0.69 -4.38
C ILE A 34 -5.95 -0.77 -5.50
N ASP A 35 -7.03 0.00 -5.40
CA ASP A 35 -7.94 0.28 -6.49
C ASP A 35 -7.33 1.34 -7.41
N ARG A 36 -7.10 0.99 -8.68
CA ARG A 36 -6.55 1.90 -9.69
C ARG A 36 -7.65 2.60 -10.51
N GLY A 37 -8.92 2.32 -10.23
CA GLY A 37 -10.03 2.67 -11.09
C GLY A 37 -10.21 1.65 -12.22
N ASP A 38 -11.28 1.81 -12.99
CA ASP A 38 -11.58 1.00 -14.17
C ASP A 38 -11.64 -0.52 -13.92
N GLY A 39 -11.93 -0.94 -12.69
CA GLY A 39 -11.95 -2.35 -12.28
C GLY A 39 -10.57 -3.00 -12.20
N VAL A 40 -9.50 -2.20 -12.19
CA VAL A 40 -8.11 -2.66 -12.07
C VAL A 40 -7.68 -2.58 -10.60
N TYR A 41 -7.16 -3.69 -10.08
CA TYR A 41 -6.69 -3.79 -8.70
C TYR A 41 -5.24 -4.29 -8.67
N THR A 42 -4.40 -3.60 -7.89
CA THR A 42 -3.05 -4.06 -7.58
C THR A 42 -3.04 -4.66 -6.18
N TYR A 43 -2.37 -5.80 -6.01
CA TYR A 43 -2.22 -6.46 -4.71
C TYR A 43 -0.75 -6.51 -4.33
N ILE A 44 -0.43 -6.01 -3.14
CA ILE A 44 0.93 -5.92 -2.61
C ILE A 44 0.97 -6.71 -1.28
N PRO A 45 1.74 -7.80 -1.19
CA PRO A 45 1.83 -8.56 0.04
C PRO A 45 2.45 -7.72 1.16
N ARG A 46 2.00 -7.91 2.40
CA ARG A 46 2.50 -7.18 3.58
C ARG A 46 4.03 -7.20 3.69
N GLU A 47 4.66 -8.32 3.34
CA GLU A 47 6.12 -8.50 3.41
C GLU A 47 6.91 -7.54 2.52
N ARG A 48 6.27 -7.00 1.48
CA ARG A 48 6.87 -6.01 0.58
C ARG A 48 6.57 -4.57 0.99
N VAL A 49 5.73 -4.35 1.99
CA VAL A 49 5.32 -2.99 2.40
C VAL A 49 6.21 -2.51 3.54
N TYR A 50 6.84 -1.36 3.32
CA TYR A 50 7.68 -0.69 4.31
C TYR A 50 6.86 0.17 5.25
N SER A 51 5.95 0.97 4.70
CA SER A 51 5.14 1.89 5.48
C SER A 51 3.78 2.13 4.82
N VAL A 52 2.77 2.43 5.65
CA VAL A 52 1.48 2.95 5.19
C VAL A 52 1.05 4.05 6.13
N THR A 53 0.71 5.20 5.55
CA THR A 53 0.12 6.34 6.25
C THR A 53 -1.27 6.57 5.70
N LYS A 54 -2.28 6.65 6.57
CA LYS A 54 -3.66 6.98 6.19
C LYS A 54 -4.12 8.21 6.95
N SER A 55 -5.04 8.97 6.36
CA SER A 55 -5.56 10.20 6.96
C SER A 55 -6.26 9.96 8.30
N GLU A 56 -6.75 8.74 8.54
CA GLU A 56 -7.53 8.41 9.74
C GLU A 56 -6.98 7.26 10.60
N GLN A 57 -5.77 6.75 10.34
CA GLN A 57 -5.18 5.72 11.21
C GLN A 57 -3.65 5.85 11.23
N THR A 58 -3.14 6.62 12.20
CA THR A 58 -1.82 6.38 12.79
C THR A 58 -1.90 5.08 13.59
N ALA A 59 -1.86 3.94 12.90
CA ALA A 59 -1.61 2.66 13.55
C ALA A 59 -0.11 2.57 13.86
N SER A 60 0.32 3.26 14.91
CA SER A 60 1.67 3.16 15.46
C SER A 60 1.88 1.75 16.00
N HIS A 61 2.44 0.84 15.19
CA HIS A 61 2.98 -0.42 15.71
C HIS A 61 4.40 -0.13 16.22
N THR A 62 4.49 0.15 17.52
CA THR A 62 5.76 0.20 18.25
C THR A 62 6.30 -1.23 18.36
N PHE A 63 7.51 -1.46 17.85
CA PHE A 63 8.26 -2.71 18.03
C PHE A 63 8.70 -2.92 19.48
#